data_AF-A0A7C5DXX6-F1
#
_entry.id   AF-A0A7C5DXX6-F1
#
_cell.length_a   1.000
_cell.length_b   1.000
_cell.length_c   1.000
_cell.angle_alpha   90.00
_cell.angle_beta   90.00
_cell.angle_gamma   90.00
#
_symmetry.space_group_name_H-M   'P 1'
#
loop_
_entity.id
_entity.type
_entity.pdbx_description
1 polymer ?
#
loop_
_entity_poly.entity_id
_entity_poly.type
_entity_poly.pdbx_seq_one_letter_code
_entity_poly.pdbx_strand_id
1 'polypeptide(L)'
;MNKKFLMLLLGVIVLCCLPCVSSWGGTILNGTPSNLCLSSDGSTLLVALFDSNVISLLDANTLSEKTRIEVGMGPQGIAVS
;
A
#
# COMPACT_ATOMS: atom_id res chain seq x y z
N MET A 1 -16.97 5.99 4.64
CA MET A 1 -15.97 5.55 3.65
C MET A 1 -15.34 6.76 2.98
N ASN A 2 -14.09 7.07 3.32
CA ASN A 2 -13.39 8.25 2.79
C ASN A 2 -13.00 8.03 1.32
N LYS A 3 -13.21 9.03 0.46
CA LYS A 3 -12.86 9.00 -0.97
C LYS A 3 -11.40 8.58 -1.23
N LYS A 4 -10.51 8.85 -0.26
CA LYS A 4 -9.10 8.42 -0.27
C LYS A 4 -8.92 6.89 -0.25
N PHE A 5 -9.80 6.16 0.45
CA PHE A 5 -9.78 4.69 0.52
C PHE A 5 -10.23 4.05 -0.81
N LEU A 6 -11.21 4.64 -1.48
CA LEU A 6 -11.66 4.20 -2.80
C LEU A 6 -10.60 4.47 -3.89
N MET A 7 -9.85 5.56 -3.75
CA MET A 7 -8.71 5.87 -4.60
C MET A 7 -7.48 4.98 -4.34
N LEU A 8 -7.31 4.44 -3.14
CA LEU A 8 -6.27 3.42 -2.88
C LEU A 8 -6.58 2.11 -3.60
N LEU A 9 -7.84 1.67 -3.62
CA LEU A 9 -8.29 0.49 -4.36
C LEU A 9 -8.15 0.64 -5.88
N LEU A 10 -8.39 1.84 -6.41
CA LEU A 10 -8.25 2.14 -7.85
C LEU A 10 -6.83 2.56 -8.24
N GLY A 11 -6.04 3.09 -7.31
CA GLY A 11 -4.71 3.67 -7.53
C GLY A 11 -3.58 2.66 -7.65
N VAL A 12 -3.78 1.40 -7.25
CA VAL A 12 -2.84 0.29 -7.49
C VAL A 12 -2.70 0.00 -8.99
N ILE A 13 -3.69 0.35 -9.80
CA ILE A 13 -3.64 0.24 -11.27
C ILE A 13 -2.84 1.41 -11.90
N VAL A 14 -2.57 2.49 -11.14
CA VAL A 14 -2.00 3.74 -11.67
C VAL A 14 -0.66 4.07 -10.99
N LEU A 15 0.21 3.08 -10.83
CA LEU A 15 1.59 3.31 -10.34
C LEU A 15 2.66 3.10 -11.42
N CYS A 16 2.28 3.11 -12.71
CA CYS A 16 3.21 3.09 -13.84
C CYS A 16 3.42 4.49 -14.45
N CYS A 17 2.67 5.52 -14.03
CA CYS A 17 2.80 6.88 -14.56
C CYS A 17 3.02 7.88 -13.42
N LEU A 18 4.14 8.61 -13.51
CA LEU A 18 4.70 9.61 -12.61
C LEU A 18 3.71 10.74 -12.20
N PRO A 19 4.20 11.91 -11.80
CA PRO A 19 4.42 12.44 -10.46
C PRO A 19 3.14 12.78 -9.65
N CYS A 20 1.99 12.20 -9.99
CA CYS A 20 0.70 12.59 -9.40
C CYS A 20 0.65 12.38 -7.87
N VAL A 21 1.26 11.31 -7.34
CA VAL A 21 1.23 10.92 -5.91
C VAL A 21 1.75 11.99 -4.93
N SER A 22 2.69 12.86 -5.35
CA SER A 22 3.22 13.90 -4.47
C SER A 22 2.18 14.99 -4.14
N SER A 23 1.19 15.20 -5.02
CA SER A 23 0.10 16.18 -4.80
C SER A 23 -0.99 15.67 -3.85
N TRP A 24 -1.00 14.37 -3.51
CA TRP A 24 -2.06 13.76 -2.70
C TRP A 24 -1.62 13.41 -1.27
N GLY A 25 -0.37 13.71 -0.91
CA GLY A 25 0.19 13.40 0.41
C GLY A 25 0.38 11.89 0.65
N GLY A 26 0.54 11.10 -0.42
CA GLY A 26 0.80 9.67 -0.30
C GLY A 26 2.29 9.36 -0.12
N THR A 27 2.62 8.31 0.62
CA THR A 27 4.00 7.82 0.72
C THR A 27 4.41 7.12 -0.57
N ILE A 28 5.59 7.44 -1.09
CA ILE A 28 6.18 6.74 -2.24
C ILE A 28 6.79 5.43 -1.74
N LEU A 29 6.11 4.33 -2.03
CA LEU A 29 6.63 2.99 -1.81
C LEU A 29 7.52 2.60 -3.00
N ASN A 30 8.68 2.02 -2.70
CA ASN A 30 9.55 1.47 -3.73
C ASN A 30 9.12 0.02 -3.97
N GLY A 31 8.61 -0.27 -5.17
CA GLY A 31 8.16 -1.60 -5.59
C GLY A 31 6.78 -1.57 -6.26
N THR A 32 6.47 -2.58 -7.07
CA THR A 32 5.15 -2.70 -7.71
C THR A 32 4.13 -3.25 -6.71
N PRO A 33 3.10 -2.48 -6.33
CA PRO A 33 2.05 -2.97 -5.45
C PRO A 33 1.20 -4.03 -6.16
N SER A 34 1.12 -5.23 -5.58
CA SER A 34 0.29 -6.33 -6.09
C SER A 34 -1.02 -6.47 -5.34
N ASN A 35 -1.04 -6.15 -4.04
CA ASN A 35 -2.18 -6.35 -3.16
C ASN A 35 -2.22 -5.32 -2.03
N LEU A 36 -3.42 -5.05 -1.53
CA LEU A 36 -3.70 -4.16 -0.41
C LEU A 36 -4.66 -4.83 0.57
N CYS A 37 -4.38 -4.71 1.86
CA CYS A 37 -5.26 -5.19 2.91
C CYS A 37 -5.34 -4.16 4.04
N LEU A 38 -6.52 -3.90 4.57
CA LEU A 38 -6.69 -3.03 5.75
C LEU A 38 -6.86 -3.93 6.97
N SER A 39 -6.12 -3.64 8.03
CA SER A 39 -6.30 -4.27 9.34
C SER A 39 -7.76 -4.16 9.81
N SER A 40 -8.22 -5.15 10.58
CA SER A 40 -9.60 -5.22 11.10
C SER A 40 -9.96 -4.02 11.99
N ASP A 41 -8.96 -3.40 12.62
CA ASP A 41 -9.08 -2.16 13.40
C ASP A 41 -9.08 -0.86 12.55
N GLY A 42 -8.89 -0.97 11.24
CA GLY A 42 -8.84 0.16 10.31
C GLY A 42 -7.64 1.08 10.45
N SER A 43 -6.66 0.77 11.32
CA SER A 43 -5.56 1.69 11.68
C SER A 43 -4.33 1.49 10.80
N THR A 44 -4.19 0.32 10.18
CA THR A 44 -3.00 -0.05 9.42
C THR A 44 -3.38 -0.59 8.04
N LEU A 45 -2.76 -0.04 7.00
CA LEU A 45 -2.85 -0.51 5.62
C LEU A 45 -1.61 -1.33 5.28
N LEU A 46 -1.80 -2.55 4.82
CA LEU A 46 -0.73 -3.43 4.35
C LEU A 46 -0.69 -3.41 2.83
N VAL A 47 0.51 -3.27 2.27
CA VAL A 47 0.77 -3.21 0.82
C VAL A 47 1.80 -4.27 0.47
N ALA A 48 1.41 -5.25 -0.34
CA ALA A 48 2.36 -6.22 -0.90
C ALA A 48 3.09 -5.57 -2.07
N LEU A 49 4.42 -5.48 -1.99
CA LEU A 49 5.28 -4.97 -3.04
C LEU A 49 5.98 -6.15 -3.71
N PHE A 50 5.50 -6.51 -4.91
CA PHE A 50 5.90 -7.71 -5.63
C PHE A 50 7.40 -7.70 -5.97
N ASP A 51 7.87 -6.66 -6.65
CA ASP A 51 9.27 -6.58 -7.09
C ASP A 51 10.26 -6.41 -5.93
N SER A 52 9.76 -5.88 -4.81
CA SER A 52 10.59 -5.57 -3.64
C SER A 52 10.55 -6.65 -2.58
N ASN A 53 9.78 -7.73 -2.78
CA ASN A 53 9.73 -8.89 -1.88
C ASN A 53 9.36 -8.55 -0.43
N VAL A 54 8.64 -7.43 -0.24
CA VAL A 54 8.28 -6.87 1.06
C VAL A 54 6.79 -6.56 1.14
N ILE A 55 6.28 -6.56 2.37
CA ILE A 55 5.00 -5.97 2.72
C ILE A 55 5.27 -4.67 3.47
N SER A 56 4.74 -3.57 2.96
CA SER A 56 4.80 -2.27 3.63
C SER A 56 3.56 -2.08 4.49
N LEU A 57 3.75 -1.67 5.75
CA LEU A 57 2.68 -1.30 6.68
C LEU A 57 2.63 0.22 6.76
N LEU A 58 1.49 0.80 6.41
CA LEU A 58 1.24 2.24 6.44
C LEU A 58 0.20 2.55 7.50
N ASP A 59 0.30 3.74 8.11
CA ASP A 59 -0.79 4.32 8.87
C ASP A 59 -1.96 4.65 7.93
N ALA A 60 -3.17 4.18 8.24
CA ALA A 60 -4.33 4.44 7.39
C ALA A 60 -4.80 5.91 7.43
N ASN A 61 -4.47 6.65 8.50
CA ASN A 61 -4.88 8.05 8.67
C ASN A 61 -3.88 9.01 8.02
N THR A 62 -2.59 8.77 8.23
CA THR A 62 -1.53 9.66 7.72
C THR A 62 -0.91 9.20 6.41
N LEU A 63 -1.23 7.97 5.97
CA LEU A 63 -0.62 7.30 4.81
C LEU A 63 0.90 7.22 4.90
N SER A 64 1.45 7.29 6.12
CA SER A 64 2.89 7.21 6.36
C SER A 64 3.30 5.76 6.52
N GLU A 65 4.34 5.35 5.80
CA GLU A 65 4.96 4.03 5.97
C GLU A 65 5.56 3.91 7.39
N LYS A 66 5.04 2.96 8.17
CA LYS A 66 5.53 2.62 9.51
C LYS A 66 6.65 1.59 9.47
N THR A 67 6.52 0.61 8.57
CA THR A 67 7.41 -0.55 8.58
C THR A 67 7.40 -1.29 7.25
N ARG A 68 8.48 -2.00 6.97
CA ARG A 68 8.58 -2.99 5.90
C ARG A 68 8.89 -4.35 6.49
N ILE A 69 8.16 -5.36 6.03
CA ILE A 69 8.32 -6.75 6.42
C ILE A 69 8.79 -7.53 5.20
N GLU A 70 9.98 -8.10 5.25
CA GLU A 70 10.46 -9.03 4.23
C GLU A 70 9.70 -10.35 4.35
N VAL A 71 9.06 -10.79 3.27
CA VAL A 71 8.21 -12.00 3.27
C VAL A 71 8.63 -13.06 2.26
N GLY A 72 9.52 -12.71 1.33
CA GLY A 72 9.98 -13.61 0.26
C GLY A 72 9.56 -13.14 -1.12
N MET A 73 9.83 -13.98 -2.13
CA MET A 73 9.76 -13.56 -3.53
C MET A 73 8.31 -13.32 -3.98
N GLY A 74 8.04 -12.13 -4.50
CA GLY A 74 6.81 -11.79 -5.20
C GLY A 74 5.53 -11.99 -4.37
N PRO A 75 5.35 -11.29 -3.23
CA PRO A 75 4.11 -11.37 -2.48
C PRO A 75 2.93 -10.95 -3.35
N GLN A 76 1.89 -11.77 -3.41
CA GLN A 76 0.69 -11.55 -4.25
C GLN A 76 -0.61 -11.41 -3.43
N GLY A 77 -0.63 -11.92 -2.20
CA GLY A 77 -1.84 -11.97 -1.37
C GLY A 77 -1.52 -11.62 0.07
N ILE A 78 -2.36 -10.77 0.66
CA ILE A 78 -2.33 -10.46 2.09
C ILE A 78 -3.74 -10.73 2.62
N ALA A 79 -3.82 -11.47 3.72
CA ALA A 79 -5.05 -11.65 4.47
C ALA A 79 -4.78 -11.28 5.92
N VAL A 80 -5.69 -10.50 6.50
CA VAL A 80 -5.69 -10.15 7.93
C VAL A 80 -7.02 -10.59 8.52
N SER A 81 -7.00 -11.04 9.78
CA SER A 81 -8.18 -11.50 10.52
C SER A 81 -8.73 -10.44 11.45
#